data_AF-A0AAV2BFS8-F1
#
_entry.id   AF-A0AAV2BFS8-F1
#
_cell.length_a   1.000
_cell.length_b   1.000
_cell.length_c   1.000
_cell.angle_alpha   90.00
_cell.angle_beta   90.00
_cell.angle_gamma   90.00
#
_symmetry.space_group_name_H-M   'P 1'
#
loop_
_entity.id
_entity.type
_entity.pdbx_description
1 polymer ?
#
loop_
_entity_poly.entity_id
_entity_poly.type
_entity_poly.pdbx_seq_one_letter_code
_entity_poly.pdbx_strand_id
1 'polypeptide(L)'
;MLRKSLSLDEASAVLMFIDLDGSAKNVKVYRAEGLPNLNRGILAHIKKHCTIEEGVFIDPYVQIFFAGLKGSTSKKKRTTCPVWDEEVVFTTRFPLPPEPIVVQVRDDDFMANKDIGTAVIPLDKISSSDEHGFLPTFGPCYVCLRDQKHPASEDVSCNGRLLMAITTDIIEKSIYTKTSVQGSFGYDVEFFLFACVQDASMIDRRLVEMKEIRFSLQMGEEGREIVDADFDDHSVTPFMVPEPMDRQYLYLPFGGNKPCMWLSGRWPEDRKRMFISNILSKMEA
;
A
#
# COMPACT_ATOMS: atom_id res chain seq x y z
N MET A 1 46.29 2.91 -32.29
CA MET A 1 45.14 2.90 -31.37
C MET A 1 43.87 3.06 -32.20
N LEU A 2 43.39 1.96 -32.80
CA LEU A 2 42.23 1.94 -33.70
C LEU A 2 41.00 1.61 -32.86
N ARG A 3 40.15 2.61 -32.57
CA ARG A 3 38.78 2.38 -32.09
C ARG A 3 38.01 1.76 -33.26
N LYS A 4 37.72 0.46 -33.19
CA LYS A 4 36.70 -0.16 -34.04
C LYS A 4 35.35 0.36 -33.57
N SER A 5 34.72 1.20 -34.38
CA SER A 5 33.28 1.45 -34.29
C SER A 5 32.57 0.16 -34.67
N LEU A 6 31.87 -0.47 -33.73
CA LEU A 6 30.89 -1.50 -34.04
C LEU A 6 29.81 -0.87 -34.93
N SER A 7 29.42 -1.57 -36.00
CA SER A 7 28.36 -1.09 -36.88
C SER A 7 27.01 -1.14 -36.15
N LEU A 8 26.06 -0.30 -36.59
CA LEU A 8 24.69 -0.26 -36.04
C LEU A 8 24.01 -1.64 -36.07
N ASP A 9 24.38 -2.51 -37.02
CA ASP A 9 23.86 -3.86 -37.17
C ASP A 9 24.34 -4.83 -36.07
N GLU A 10 25.57 -4.68 -35.57
CA GLU A 10 26.08 -5.52 -34.48
C GLU A 10 25.47 -5.13 -33.13
N ALA A 11 25.20 -3.83 -32.90
CA ALA A 11 24.46 -3.36 -31.73
C ALA A 11 22.99 -3.79 -31.74
N SER A 12 22.37 -3.79 -32.92
CA SER A 12 21.00 -4.29 -33.12
C SER A 12 20.91 -5.81 -32.89
N ALA A 13 21.93 -6.57 -33.30
CA ALA A 13 22.02 -8.00 -33.01
C ALA A 13 22.19 -8.29 -31.51
N VAL A 14 23.02 -7.52 -30.79
CA VAL A 14 23.20 -7.66 -29.33
C VAL A 14 21.92 -7.32 -28.55
N LEU A 15 21.14 -6.34 -29.01
CA LEU A 15 19.81 -6.04 -28.49
C LEU A 15 18.80 -7.18 -28.79
N MET A 16 18.84 -7.77 -29.98
CA MET A 16 17.98 -8.93 -30.33
C MET A 16 18.29 -10.20 -29.51
N PHE A 17 19.49 -10.35 -28.96
CA PHE A 17 19.79 -11.49 -28.08
C PHE A 17 19.21 -11.33 -26.67
N ILE A 18 18.90 -10.10 -26.23
CA ILE A 18 18.13 -9.83 -24.99
C ILE A 18 16.61 -10.04 -25.24
N ASP A 19 16.16 -9.99 -26.50
CA ASP A 19 14.75 -10.06 -26.91
C ASP A 19 14.10 -11.48 -26.90
N LEU A 20 14.83 -12.55 -26.57
CA LEU A 20 14.26 -13.92 -26.58
C LEU A 20 13.96 -14.50 -25.20
N ASP A 21 14.49 -13.91 -24.13
CA ASP A 21 14.26 -14.45 -22.80
C ASP A 21 12.81 -14.19 -22.35
N GLY A 22 12.17 -15.26 -21.88
CA GLY A 22 10.90 -15.14 -21.18
C GLY A 22 11.10 -14.42 -19.85
N SER A 23 10.04 -13.81 -19.35
CA SER A 23 9.98 -13.33 -17.98
C SER A 23 8.72 -13.83 -17.31
N ALA A 24 8.84 -14.31 -16.07
CA ALA A 24 7.73 -14.60 -15.18
C ALA A 24 7.49 -13.40 -14.29
N LYS A 25 6.27 -12.85 -14.33
CA LYS A 25 5.81 -11.89 -13.33
C LYS A 25 5.02 -12.68 -12.31
N ASN A 26 5.59 -12.85 -11.13
CA ASN A 26 4.97 -13.56 -10.03
C ASN A 26 4.26 -12.54 -9.13
N VAL A 27 2.93 -12.61 -9.10
CA VAL A 27 2.10 -11.77 -8.24
C VAL A 27 1.63 -12.62 -7.07
N LYS A 28 2.22 -12.37 -5.89
CA LYS A 28 1.90 -13.04 -4.63
C LYS A 28 0.81 -12.27 -3.92
N VAL A 29 -0.31 -12.94 -3.65
CA VAL A 29 -1.48 -12.40 -2.97
C VAL A 29 -1.61 -13.10 -1.63
N TYR A 30 -1.32 -12.37 -0.55
CA TYR A 30 -1.33 -12.93 0.79
C TYR A 30 -2.73 -12.85 1.40
N ARG A 31 -3.24 -11.63 1.63
CA ARG A 31 -4.52 -11.41 2.32
C ARG A 31 -5.07 -10.02 2.11
N ALA A 32 -6.33 -9.79 2.44
CA ALA A 32 -6.93 -8.46 2.51
C ALA A 32 -7.53 -8.19 3.90
N GLU A 33 -7.65 -6.92 4.24
CA GLU A 33 -8.20 -6.43 5.50
C GLU A 33 -9.14 -5.25 5.24
N GLY A 34 -10.19 -5.13 6.07
CA GLY A 34 -11.13 -4.01 5.99
C GLY A 34 -12.01 -4.00 4.74
N LEU A 35 -12.24 -5.15 4.09
CA LEU A 35 -13.13 -5.20 2.94
C LEU A 35 -14.57 -4.85 3.36
N PRO A 36 -15.32 -4.04 2.58
CA PRO A 36 -16.68 -3.70 2.91
C PRO A 36 -17.59 -4.93 2.81
N ASN A 37 -18.50 -5.07 3.78
CA ASN A 37 -19.56 -6.06 3.68
C ASN A 37 -20.60 -5.56 2.67
N LEU A 38 -20.63 -6.16 1.48
CA LEU A 38 -21.61 -5.79 0.47
C LEU A 38 -22.99 -6.30 0.92
N ASN A 39 -23.91 -5.37 1.21
CA ASN A 39 -25.31 -5.74 1.41
C ASN A 39 -25.85 -6.33 0.10
N ARG A 40 -26.13 -7.63 0.07
CA ARG A 40 -26.98 -8.22 -0.99
C ARG A 40 -28.28 -7.42 -1.00
N GLY A 41 -28.67 -6.83 -2.13
CA GLY A 41 -29.89 -6.00 -2.25
C GLY A 41 -31.18 -6.67 -1.77
N ILE A 42 -31.14 -7.98 -1.56
CA ILE A 42 -32.17 -8.80 -0.93
C ILE A 42 -32.38 -8.44 0.56
N LEU A 43 -31.33 -8.15 1.32
CA LEU A 43 -31.40 -7.87 2.77
C LEU A 43 -32.12 -6.54 3.06
N ALA A 44 -32.07 -5.57 2.16
CA ALA A 44 -32.79 -4.30 2.29
C ALA A 44 -34.33 -4.49 2.22
N HIS A 45 -34.81 -5.47 1.46
CA HIS A 45 -36.24 -5.83 1.40
C HIS A 45 -36.66 -6.75 2.55
N ILE A 46 -35.76 -7.64 3.02
CA ILE A 46 -36.07 -8.63 4.07
C ILE A 46 -35.90 -8.04 5.49
N LYS A 47 -35.02 -7.07 5.71
CA LYS A 47 -34.91 -6.34 7.00
C LYS A 47 -36.20 -5.66 7.43
N LYS A 48 -37.13 -5.41 6.51
CA LYS A 48 -38.46 -4.87 6.82
C LYS A 48 -39.39 -5.92 7.46
N HIS A 49 -39.07 -7.21 7.39
CA HIS A 49 -39.96 -8.30 7.84
C HIS A 49 -39.29 -9.41 8.68
N CYS A 50 -37.95 -9.46 8.80
CA CYS A 50 -37.26 -10.45 9.65
C CYS A 50 -36.02 -9.85 10.34
N THR A 51 -35.83 -10.19 11.61
CA THR A 51 -34.60 -9.96 12.39
C THR A 51 -33.53 -10.96 11.96
N ILE A 52 -32.74 -10.62 10.94
CA ILE A 52 -31.60 -11.42 10.50
C ILE A 52 -30.34 -10.92 11.22
N GLU A 53 -29.61 -11.84 11.85
CA GLU A 53 -28.31 -11.59 12.50
C GLU A 53 -27.28 -10.99 11.52
N GLU A 54 -26.45 -10.08 12.02
CA GLU A 54 -25.35 -9.47 11.26
C GLU A 54 -24.37 -10.56 10.81
N GLY A 55 -24.25 -10.76 9.49
CA GLY A 55 -23.35 -11.76 8.90
C GLY A 55 -22.53 -11.17 7.77
N VAL A 56 -21.39 -11.80 7.46
CA VAL A 56 -20.60 -11.46 6.26
C VAL A 56 -21.18 -12.18 5.04
N PHE A 57 -21.42 -11.43 3.96
CA PHE A 57 -22.11 -11.92 2.76
C PHE A 57 -21.28 -11.94 1.49
N ILE A 58 -19.98 -11.59 1.59
CA ILE A 58 -19.05 -11.59 0.47
C ILE A 58 -18.21 -12.87 0.46
N ASP A 59 -17.91 -13.36 -0.74
CA ASP A 59 -17.05 -14.49 -1.03
C ASP A 59 -15.83 -14.01 -1.87
N PRO A 60 -14.90 -13.24 -1.28
CA PRO A 60 -13.88 -12.52 -2.05
C PRO A 60 -12.87 -13.42 -2.77
N TYR A 61 -12.47 -12.99 -3.96
CA TYR A 61 -11.31 -13.47 -4.70
C TYR A 61 -10.58 -12.30 -5.37
N VAL A 62 -9.32 -12.52 -5.74
CA VAL A 62 -8.50 -11.51 -6.43
C VAL A 62 -8.37 -11.89 -7.90
N GLN A 63 -8.61 -10.92 -8.76
CA GLN A 63 -8.42 -11.00 -10.20
C GLN A 63 -7.32 -10.02 -10.63
N ILE A 64 -6.29 -10.55 -11.30
CA ILE A 64 -5.12 -9.79 -11.72
C ILE A 64 -5.07 -9.75 -13.23
N PHE A 65 -4.79 -8.58 -13.79
CA PHE A 65 -4.60 -8.35 -15.21
C PHE A 65 -3.22 -7.79 -15.47
N PHE A 66 -2.56 -8.36 -16.46
CA PHE A 66 -1.24 -7.91 -16.88
C PHE A 66 -0.97 -8.35 -18.33
N ALA A 67 -0.49 -7.45 -19.19
CA ALA A 67 -0.14 -7.75 -20.57
C ALA A 67 -1.25 -8.48 -21.37
N GLY A 68 -2.51 -8.10 -21.16
CA GLY A 68 -3.69 -8.76 -21.75
C GLY A 68 -4.04 -10.14 -21.15
N LEU A 69 -3.21 -10.66 -20.25
CA LEU A 69 -3.47 -11.89 -19.51
C LEU A 69 -4.32 -11.61 -18.26
N LYS A 70 -5.05 -12.64 -17.83
CA LYS A 70 -5.88 -12.63 -16.63
C LYS A 70 -5.56 -13.84 -15.77
N GLY A 71 -5.38 -13.63 -14.47
CA GLY A 71 -5.21 -14.68 -13.48
C GLY A 71 -6.05 -14.42 -12.24
N SER A 72 -6.34 -15.45 -11.45
CA SER A 72 -7.22 -15.34 -10.28
C SER A 72 -6.80 -16.26 -9.13
N THR A 73 -7.02 -15.78 -7.90
CA THR A 73 -6.88 -16.60 -6.68
C THR A 73 -8.10 -17.49 -6.47
N SER A 74 -8.05 -18.35 -5.45
CA SER A 74 -9.24 -19.07 -4.97
C SER A 74 -10.23 -18.09 -4.32
N LYS A 75 -11.48 -18.54 -4.22
CA LYS A 75 -12.52 -17.82 -3.47
C LYS A 75 -12.40 -18.14 -1.99
N LYS A 76 -12.63 -17.15 -1.13
CA LYS A 76 -12.70 -17.33 0.33
C LYS A 76 -14.12 -17.02 0.76
N LYS A 77 -14.76 -17.94 1.46
CA LYS A 77 -16.18 -17.83 1.75
C LYS A 77 -16.44 -16.92 2.96
N ARG A 78 -17.44 -16.05 2.85
CA ARG A 78 -18.06 -15.28 3.94
C ARG A 78 -17.04 -14.57 4.84
N THR A 79 -16.15 -13.79 4.26
CA THR A 79 -15.10 -13.08 5.01
C THR A 79 -14.77 -11.70 4.44
N THR A 80 -14.55 -10.73 5.32
CA THR A 80 -14.01 -9.40 5.00
C THR A 80 -12.50 -9.30 5.22
N CYS A 81 -11.90 -10.35 5.79
CA CYS A 81 -10.45 -10.46 6.02
C CYS A 81 -9.91 -11.78 5.41
N PRO A 82 -10.01 -11.98 4.08
CA PRO A 82 -9.58 -13.20 3.42
C PRO A 82 -8.06 -13.39 3.46
N VAL A 83 -7.61 -14.63 3.67
CA VAL A 83 -6.22 -15.06 3.51
C VAL A 83 -6.15 -16.05 2.34
N TRP A 84 -5.41 -15.70 1.29
CA TRP A 84 -5.19 -16.52 0.10
C TRP A 84 -3.85 -17.26 0.15
N ASP A 85 -2.76 -16.54 0.39
CA ASP A 85 -1.38 -17.04 0.29
C ASP A 85 -1.10 -17.78 -1.03
N GLU A 86 -1.55 -17.17 -2.12
CA GLU A 86 -1.49 -17.72 -3.48
C GLU A 86 -0.59 -16.89 -4.39
N GLU A 87 0.09 -17.56 -5.32
CA GLU A 87 0.86 -16.93 -6.38
C GLU A 87 0.17 -17.08 -7.73
N VAL A 88 0.11 -15.98 -8.47
CA VAL A 88 -0.35 -15.95 -9.87
C VAL A 88 0.82 -15.54 -10.75
N VAL A 89 1.23 -16.44 -11.65
CA VAL A 89 2.40 -16.26 -12.52
C VAL A 89 1.95 -15.90 -13.94
N PHE A 90 2.47 -14.80 -14.46
CA PHE A 90 2.29 -14.36 -15.84
C PHE A 90 3.59 -14.46 -16.63
N THR A 91 3.63 -15.36 -17.61
CA THR A 91 4.77 -15.48 -18.52
C THR A 91 4.59 -14.53 -19.70
N THR A 92 5.53 -13.61 -19.90
CA THR A 92 5.60 -12.77 -21.11
C THR A 92 7.03 -12.78 -21.66
N ARG A 93 7.27 -12.09 -22.76
CA ARG A 93 8.63 -11.87 -23.29
C ARG A 93 9.05 -10.43 -23.05
N PHE A 94 10.35 -10.17 -23.18
CA PHE A 94 10.87 -8.81 -23.30
C PHE A 94 10.62 -8.23 -24.71
N PRO A 95 10.59 -6.90 -24.84
CA PRO A 95 10.50 -5.91 -23.75
C PRO A 95 9.17 -6.02 -22.99
N LEU A 96 9.18 -5.72 -21.69
CA LEU A 96 7.95 -5.78 -20.90
C LEU A 96 6.95 -4.71 -21.40
N PRO A 97 5.66 -5.06 -21.53
CA PRO A 97 4.63 -4.09 -21.89
C PRO A 97 4.58 -2.98 -20.82
N PRO A 98 4.46 -1.68 -21.17
CA PRO A 98 4.44 -0.57 -20.21
C PRO A 98 3.15 -0.53 -19.36
N GLU A 99 2.17 -1.37 -19.67
CA GLU A 99 0.87 -1.42 -19.01
C GLU A 99 1.01 -1.77 -17.52
N PRO A 100 0.22 -1.11 -16.64
CA PRO A 100 0.25 -1.40 -15.22
C PRO A 100 -0.29 -2.81 -14.93
N ILE A 101 0.12 -3.36 -13.78
CA ILE A 101 -0.56 -4.51 -13.20
C ILE A 101 -1.83 -4.00 -12.52
N VAL A 102 -3.00 -4.51 -12.94
CA VAL A 102 -4.29 -4.15 -12.34
C VAL A 102 -4.76 -5.30 -11.47
N VAL A 103 -5.02 -5.02 -10.20
CA VAL A 103 -5.44 -5.99 -9.19
C VAL A 103 -6.81 -5.62 -8.67
N GLN A 104 -7.80 -6.49 -8.87
CA GLN A 104 -9.18 -6.27 -8.45
C GLN A 104 -9.59 -7.30 -7.41
N VAL A 105 -10.13 -6.85 -6.29
CA VAL A 105 -10.85 -7.72 -5.34
C VAL A 105 -12.31 -7.73 -5.75
N ARG A 106 -12.90 -8.93 -5.88
CA ARG A 106 -14.27 -9.13 -6.38
C ARG A 106 -15.03 -10.08 -5.48
N ASP A 107 -16.34 -9.89 -5.40
CA ASP A 107 -17.26 -10.81 -4.76
C ASP A 107 -17.78 -11.84 -5.79
N ASP A 108 -17.77 -13.12 -5.42
CA ASP A 108 -18.35 -14.22 -6.20
C ASP A 108 -19.87 -14.32 -5.96
N ASP A 109 -20.62 -13.29 -6.37
CA ASP A 109 -22.08 -13.31 -6.31
C ASP A 109 -22.70 -13.88 -7.60
N PHE A 110 -23.75 -14.68 -7.43
CA PHE A 110 -24.41 -15.46 -8.47
C PHE A 110 -25.06 -14.59 -9.57
N MET A 111 -25.44 -13.36 -9.24
CA MET A 111 -26.20 -12.47 -10.13
C MET A 111 -25.33 -11.45 -10.89
N ALA A 112 -24.19 -11.05 -10.34
CA ALA A 112 -23.17 -10.25 -11.00
C ALA A 112 -21.94 -10.16 -10.10
N ASN A 113 -20.76 -10.56 -10.60
CA ASN A 113 -19.50 -10.35 -9.88
C ASN A 113 -19.32 -8.85 -9.59
N LYS A 114 -19.42 -8.46 -8.33
CA LYS A 114 -19.30 -7.06 -7.91
C LYS A 114 -17.85 -6.76 -7.56
N ASP A 115 -17.32 -5.71 -8.18
CA ASP A 115 -16.00 -5.20 -7.85
C ASP A 115 -16.05 -4.58 -6.45
N ILE A 116 -15.20 -5.07 -5.54
CA ILE A 116 -15.06 -4.57 -4.17
C ILE A 116 -14.08 -3.40 -4.16
N GLY A 117 -12.97 -3.52 -4.89
CA GLY A 117 -11.98 -2.46 -5.03
C GLY A 117 -10.82 -2.85 -5.94
N THR A 118 -10.09 -1.85 -6.42
CA THR A 118 -8.99 -2.02 -7.37
C THR A 118 -7.73 -1.31 -6.90
N ALA A 119 -6.57 -1.96 -7.09
CA ALA A 119 -5.26 -1.35 -7.02
C ALA A 119 -4.59 -1.40 -8.41
N VAL A 120 -3.93 -0.32 -8.79
CA VAL A 120 -3.20 -0.20 -10.06
C VAL A 120 -1.74 0.02 -9.72
N ILE A 121 -0.85 -0.85 -10.22
CA ILE A 121 0.59 -0.80 -9.96
C ILE A 121 1.32 -0.48 -11.28
N PRO A 122 1.73 0.78 -11.49
CA PRO A 122 2.49 1.18 -12.67
C PRO A 122 3.87 0.53 -12.67
N LEU A 123 4.26 -0.09 -13.80
CA LEU A 123 5.53 -0.82 -13.90
C LEU A 123 6.76 0.09 -13.85
N ASP A 124 6.65 1.30 -14.40
CA ASP A 124 7.69 2.33 -14.40
C ASP A 124 8.04 2.82 -12.99
N LYS A 125 7.11 2.66 -12.03
CA LYS A 125 7.34 3.01 -10.62
C LYS A 125 8.01 1.91 -9.81
N ILE A 126 7.96 0.67 -10.30
CA ILE A 126 8.46 -0.52 -9.60
C ILE A 126 9.63 -1.18 -10.33
N SER A 127 10.23 -0.49 -11.29
CA SER A 127 11.40 -0.92 -12.05
C SER A 127 12.34 0.26 -12.34
N SER A 128 13.56 -0.03 -12.74
CA SER A 128 14.50 0.96 -13.29
C SER A 128 15.28 0.33 -14.43
N SER A 129 15.47 1.07 -15.51
CA SER A 129 16.27 0.68 -16.68
C SER A 129 17.68 1.29 -16.68
N ASP A 130 18.11 1.88 -15.56
CA ASP A 130 19.41 2.55 -15.45
C ASP A 130 20.57 1.54 -15.32
N GLU A 131 21.83 1.98 -15.24
CA GLU A 131 23.00 1.10 -15.09
C GLU A 131 22.96 0.23 -13.81
N HIS A 132 22.22 0.68 -12.81
CA HIS A 132 21.90 -0.06 -11.58
C HIS A 132 20.41 -0.40 -11.49
N GLY A 133 19.78 -0.53 -12.66
CA GLY A 133 18.37 -0.82 -12.82
C GLY A 133 17.98 -2.18 -12.26
N PHE A 134 16.68 -2.38 -12.12
CA PHE A 134 16.10 -3.60 -11.59
C PHE A 134 14.77 -3.90 -12.29
N LEU A 135 14.50 -5.18 -12.47
CA LEU A 135 13.23 -5.66 -13.02
C LEU A 135 12.06 -5.32 -12.10
N PRO A 136 10.82 -5.27 -12.62
CA PRO A 136 9.65 -5.00 -11.81
C PRO A 136 9.60 -5.84 -10.52
N THR A 137 9.72 -5.17 -9.38
CA THR A 137 9.67 -5.78 -8.06
C THR A 137 8.86 -4.88 -7.14
N PHE A 138 8.03 -5.43 -6.26
CA PHE A 138 7.22 -4.65 -5.34
C PHE A 138 6.84 -5.50 -4.12
N GLY A 139 6.77 -4.89 -2.95
CA GLY A 139 6.24 -5.59 -1.76
C GLY A 139 7.24 -6.57 -1.14
N PRO A 140 6.78 -7.39 -0.17
CA PRO A 140 5.40 -7.45 0.34
C PRO A 140 4.98 -6.15 1.04
N CYS A 141 3.76 -5.66 0.78
CA CYS A 141 3.09 -4.61 1.55
C CYS A 141 1.59 -4.53 1.28
N TYR A 142 0.91 -3.72 2.09
CA TYR A 142 -0.46 -3.32 1.81
C TYR A 142 -0.55 -2.29 0.68
N VAL A 143 -1.53 -2.49 -0.20
CA VAL A 143 -2.01 -1.49 -1.16
C VAL A 143 -3.46 -1.13 -0.87
N CYS A 144 -3.80 0.15 -0.97
CA CYS A 144 -5.17 0.64 -0.84
C CYS A 144 -6.04 0.15 -2.02
N LEU A 145 -7.22 -0.40 -1.71
CA LEU A 145 -8.20 -0.81 -2.71
C LEU A 145 -9.19 0.34 -2.95
N ARG A 146 -9.23 0.90 -4.16
CA ARG A 146 -10.09 2.05 -4.50
C ARG A 146 -11.31 1.63 -5.31
N ASP A 147 -12.42 2.35 -5.17
CA ASP A 147 -13.56 2.22 -6.07
C ASP A 147 -13.25 2.90 -7.40
N GLN A 148 -13.32 2.18 -8.52
CA GLN A 148 -13.11 2.77 -9.85
C GLN A 148 -14.31 3.57 -10.34
N LYS A 149 -15.51 3.37 -9.77
CA LYS A 149 -16.72 4.09 -10.19
C LYS A 149 -16.82 5.50 -9.61
N HIS A 150 -16.13 5.75 -8.51
CA HIS A 150 -16.08 7.04 -7.82
C HIS A 150 -14.62 7.41 -7.59
N PRO A 151 -13.93 8.07 -8.55
CA PRO A 151 -12.64 8.68 -8.27
C PRO A 151 -12.87 9.75 -7.19
N ALA A 152 -12.57 9.40 -5.95
CA ALA A 152 -12.78 10.30 -4.82
C ALA A 152 -11.88 11.54 -4.96
N SER A 153 -12.40 12.68 -4.50
CA SER A 153 -11.63 13.88 -4.16
C SER A 153 -10.39 13.53 -3.31
N GLU A 154 -9.44 14.47 -3.21
CA GLU A 154 -8.12 14.35 -2.56
C GLU A 154 -8.08 13.71 -1.15
N ASP A 155 -9.22 13.51 -0.48
CA ASP A 155 -9.38 12.66 0.71
C ASP A 155 -9.98 11.28 0.35
N VAL A 156 -9.10 10.34 -0.01
CA VAL A 156 -9.48 9.02 -0.54
C VAL A 156 -9.72 8.01 0.59
N SER A 157 -10.97 7.52 0.72
CA SER A 157 -11.30 6.35 1.54
C SER A 157 -11.01 5.05 0.78
N CYS A 158 -10.21 4.16 1.37
CA CYS A 158 -9.94 2.84 0.83
C CYS A 158 -11.09 1.87 1.15
N ASN A 159 -11.51 1.04 0.20
CA ASN A 159 -12.44 -0.09 0.41
C ASN A 159 -11.71 -1.29 1.07
N GLY A 160 -10.80 -1.00 1.99
CA GLY A 160 -9.85 -1.94 2.56
C GLY A 160 -8.48 -1.93 1.87
N ARG A 161 -7.63 -2.85 2.31
CA ARG A 161 -6.23 -2.96 1.89
C ARG A 161 -5.86 -4.40 1.54
N LEU A 162 -4.96 -4.58 0.57
CA LEU A 162 -4.50 -5.88 0.10
C LEU A 162 -2.99 -6.04 0.34
N LEU A 163 -2.58 -7.05 1.09
CA LEU A 163 -1.17 -7.43 1.26
C LEU A 163 -0.71 -8.26 0.05
N MET A 164 0.23 -7.72 -0.73
CA MET A 164 0.73 -8.37 -1.94
C MET A 164 2.21 -8.10 -2.22
N ALA A 165 2.82 -8.92 -3.08
CA ALA A 165 4.16 -8.70 -3.62
C ALA A 165 4.20 -9.03 -5.13
N ILE A 166 5.12 -8.39 -5.85
CA ILE A 166 5.44 -8.64 -7.25
C ILE A 166 6.94 -8.92 -7.33
N THR A 167 7.30 -9.97 -8.05
CA THR A 167 8.69 -10.29 -8.39
C THR A 167 8.75 -10.67 -9.87
N THR A 168 9.89 -10.40 -10.51
CA THR A 168 10.11 -10.76 -11.90
C THR A 168 11.32 -11.69 -11.98
N ASP A 169 11.11 -12.87 -12.55
CA ASP A 169 12.17 -13.83 -12.88
C ASP A 169 12.40 -13.86 -14.39
N ILE A 170 13.64 -14.04 -14.81
CA ILE A 170 13.99 -14.33 -16.21
C ILE A 170 13.88 -15.84 -16.40
N ILE A 171 13.18 -16.29 -17.43
CA ILE A 171 12.95 -17.71 -17.72
C ILE A 171 13.25 -18.04 -19.17
N GLU A 172 13.95 -19.16 -19.40
CA GLU A 172 14.21 -19.68 -20.74
C GLU A 172 13.00 -20.42 -21.36
N LYS A 173 12.01 -20.85 -20.54
CA LYS A 173 10.81 -21.59 -20.99
C LYS A 173 9.55 -21.14 -20.26
N SER A 174 8.46 -20.93 -21.00
CA SER A 174 7.16 -20.52 -20.45
C SER A 174 6.50 -21.66 -19.67
N ILE A 175 6.45 -21.56 -18.35
CA ILE A 175 5.69 -22.47 -17.50
C ILE A 175 4.71 -21.64 -16.67
N TYR A 176 3.42 -21.90 -16.86
CA TYR A 176 2.38 -21.44 -15.95
C TYR A 176 2.33 -22.42 -14.77
N THR A 177 2.60 -21.94 -13.56
CA THR A 177 2.40 -22.72 -12.34
C THR A 177 1.67 -21.85 -11.32
N LYS A 178 0.61 -22.40 -10.73
CA LYS A 178 -0.02 -21.84 -9.53
C LYS A 178 0.60 -22.56 -8.33
N THR A 179 1.30 -21.83 -7.48
CA THR A 179 1.99 -22.39 -6.32
C THR A 179 1.51 -21.70 -5.05
N SER A 180 1.50 -22.42 -3.93
CA SER A 180 1.30 -21.82 -2.61
C SER A 180 2.51 -20.98 -2.22
N VAL A 181 2.29 -19.79 -1.69
CA VAL A 181 3.40 -18.95 -1.23
C VAL A 181 3.86 -19.41 0.15
N GLN A 182 5.17 -19.60 0.34
CA GLN A 182 5.76 -19.82 1.66
C GLN A 182 6.26 -18.50 2.25
N GLY A 183 5.86 -18.20 3.48
CA GLY A 183 6.34 -17.06 4.26
C GLY A 183 5.23 -16.41 5.08
N SER A 184 5.47 -16.19 6.37
CA SER A 184 4.57 -15.43 7.23
C SER A 184 4.79 -13.93 7.01
N PHE A 185 3.82 -13.24 6.42
CA PHE A 185 3.85 -11.78 6.21
C PHE A 185 2.60 -11.13 6.80
N GLY A 186 2.74 -9.86 7.20
CA GLY A 186 1.67 -9.07 7.79
C GLY A 186 1.34 -9.39 9.25
N TYR A 187 2.10 -10.20 9.97
CA TYR A 187 1.88 -10.28 11.41
C TYR A 187 2.24 -8.92 12.04
N ASP A 188 1.41 -8.47 12.98
CA ASP A 188 1.73 -7.24 13.69
C ASP A 188 2.75 -7.55 14.77
N VAL A 189 3.83 -6.78 14.73
CA VAL A 189 4.82 -6.74 15.80
C VAL A 189 4.55 -5.54 16.68
N GLU A 190 4.89 -5.68 17.95
CA GLU A 190 4.84 -4.57 18.89
C GLU A 190 5.97 -3.59 18.54
N PHE A 191 5.60 -2.34 18.26
CA PHE A 191 6.55 -1.25 18.15
C PHE A 191 6.37 -0.30 19.34
N PHE A 192 7.50 0.29 19.73
CA PHE A 192 7.54 1.42 20.65
C PHE A 192 8.11 2.61 19.88
N LEU A 193 7.27 3.62 19.64
CA LEU A 193 7.69 4.87 19.00
C LEU A 193 7.95 5.89 20.10
N PHE A 194 9.13 6.48 20.10
CA PHE A 194 9.50 7.55 21.02
C PHE A 194 9.86 8.79 20.22
N ALA A 195 9.36 9.94 20.65
CA ALA A 195 9.68 11.24 20.10
C ALA A 195 10.04 12.22 21.21
N CYS A 196 10.98 13.12 20.93
CA CYS A 196 11.35 14.21 21.81
C CYS A 196 11.38 15.49 21.00
N VAL A 197 10.63 16.51 21.44
CA VAL A 197 10.63 17.81 20.77
C VAL A 197 11.84 18.60 21.25
N GLN A 198 12.83 18.75 20.38
CA GLN A 198 14.07 19.43 20.73
C GLN A 198 13.90 20.95 20.80
N ASP A 199 13.24 21.52 19.79
CA ASP A 199 12.95 22.94 19.69
C ASP A 199 11.73 23.17 18.79
N ALA A 200 11.03 24.28 19.02
CA ALA A 200 9.89 24.72 18.22
C ALA A 200 9.91 26.24 18.12
N SER A 201 10.43 26.73 16.99
CA SER A 201 10.59 28.14 16.65
C SER A 201 9.85 28.48 15.36
N MET A 202 9.87 29.76 14.95
CA MET A 202 9.22 30.23 13.71
C MET A 202 7.71 29.97 13.68
N ILE A 203 7.07 29.91 14.85
CA ILE A 203 5.63 29.72 14.97
C ILE A 203 4.94 31.02 14.55
N ASP A 204 3.99 30.94 13.61
CA ASP A 204 3.28 32.12 13.10
C ASP A 204 2.49 32.80 14.24
N ARG A 205 2.67 34.12 14.37
CA ARG A 205 1.93 34.95 15.32
C ARG A 205 0.41 34.94 15.09
N ARG A 206 -0.09 34.50 13.94
CA ARG A 206 -1.53 34.29 13.74
C ARG A 206 -2.10 33.19 14.65
N LEU A 207 -1.26 32.27 15.13
CA LEU A 207 -1.65 31.25 16.09
C LEU A 207 -1.73 31.76 17.54
N VAL A 208 -1.51 33.07 17.79
CA VAL A 208 -1.65 33.73 19.11
C VAL A 208 -3.05 33.54 19.72
N GLU A 209 -4.07 33.35 18.88
CA GLU A 209 -5.45 33.12 19.35
C GLU A 209 -5.63 31.80 20.08
N MET A 210 -4.81 30.79 19.79
CA MET A 210 -4.90 29.46 20.41
C MET A 210 -4.46 29.45 21.88
N LYS A 211 -3.76 30.50 22.35
CA LYS A 211 -3.18 30.71 23.70
C LYS A 211 -2.18 29.66 24.17
N GLU A 212 -2.36 28.40 23.82
CA GLU A 212 -1.53 27.27 24.17
C GLU A 212 -1.36 26.34 22.96
N ILE A 213 -0.18 25.73 22.84
CA ILE A 213 0.18 24.78 21.80
C ILE A 213 0.59 23.47 22.47
N ARG A 214 0.23 22.34 21.86
CA ARG A 214 0.75 21.02 22.22
C ARG A 214 1.10 20.23 20.97
N PHE A 215 1.96 19.24 21.10
CA PHE A 215 2.25 18.28 20.06
C PHE A 215 1.58 16.95 20.38
N SER A 216 1.20 16.21 19.35
CA SER A 216 0.75 14.83 19.45
C SER A 216 1.64 13.95 18.56
N LEU A 217 1.90 12.73 19.03
CA LEU A 217 2.56 11.67 18.28
C LEU A 217 1.49 10.69 17.81
N GLN A 218 1.46 10.39 16.51
CA GLN A 218 0.50 9.49 15.89
C GLN A 218 1.18 8.62 14.83
N MET A 219 0.69 7.39 14.66
CA MET A 219 1.21 6.44 13.67
C MET A 219 0.08 5.57 13.10
N GLY A 220 -0.13 5.67 11.77
CA GLY A 220 -1.16 4.91 11.05
C GLY A 220 -2.55 5.57 11.03
N GLU A 221 -3.54 4.90 10.41
CA GLU A 221 -4.91 5.40 10.30
C GLU A 221 -5.69 5.41 11.62
N GLU A 222 -5.23 4.67 12.64
CA GLU A 222 -5.78 4.74 14.00
C GLU A 222 -5.58 6.12 14.67
N GLY A 223 -4.74 7.00 14.09
CA GLY A 223 -4.57 8.38 14.57
C GLY A 223 -5.53 9.41 13.97
N ARG A 224 -6.42 9.02 13.03
CA ARG A 224 -7.16 9.97 12.20
C ARG A 224 -8.44 10.52 12.85
N GLU A 225 -8.94 9.90 13.90
CA GLU A 225 -10.06 10.43 14.68
C GLU A 225 -9.54 11.40 15.75
N ILE A 226 -9.46 12.69 15.38
CA ILE A 226 -9.41 13.79 16.36
C ILE A 226 -10.84 13.93 16.92
N VAL A 227 -11.19 13.04 17.84
CA VAL A 227 -12.27 13.27 18.79
C VAL A 227 -11.60 13.42 20.15
N ASP A 228 -12.14 14.27 21.01
CA ASP A 228 -11.71 14.52 22.40
C ASP A 228 -11.77 13.27 23.33
N ALA A 229 -11.46 12.07 22.82
CA ALA A 229 -11.46 10.80 23.51
C ALA A 229 -10.03 10.41 23.85
N ASP A 230 -9.68 10.56 25.14
CA ASP A 230 -8.65 9.81 25.86
C ASP A 230 -7.36 9.52 25.08
N PHE A 231 -6.64 10.56 24.65
CA PHE A 231 -5.22 10.40 24.35
C PHE A 231 -4.54 9.83 25.59
N ASP A 232 -3.89 8.67 25.45
CA ASP A 232 -3.00 8.14 26.48
C ASP A 232 -2.00 9.25 26.81
N ASP A 233 -1.84 9.60 28.09
CA ASP A 233 -1.18 10.84 28.58
C ASP A 233 0.26 11.00 28.02
N HIS A 234 0.81 9.89 27.53
CA HIS A 234 2.15 9.78 26.97
C HIS A 234 2.25 10.09 25.47
N SER A 235 1.15 10.11 24.72
CA SER A 235 1.12 10.35 23.26
C SER A 235 1.13 11.83 22.89
N VAL A 236 1.05 12.70 23.88
CA VAL A 236 0.85 14.15 23.72
C VAL A 236 1.76 14.91 24.67
N THR A 237 2.19 16.11 24.28
CA THR A 237 2.87 17.01 25.20
C THR A 237 1.86 17.73 26.08
N PRO A 238 2.29 18.24 27.26
CA PRO A 238 1.55 19.27 27.97
C PRO A 238 1.31 20.49 27.08
N PHE A 239 0.26 21.24 27.38
CA PHE A 239 0.01 22.55 26.80
C PHE A 239 1.11 23.53 27.19
N MET A 240 1.56 24.33 26.24
CA MET A 240 2.60 25.34 26.45
C MET A 240 2.23 26.65 25.78
N VAL A 241 2.51 27.76 26.47
CA VAL A 241 2.28 29.11 25.95
C VAL A 241 3.47 29.51 25.07
N PRO A 242 3.24 29.88 23.80
CA PRO A 242 4.31 30.38 22.93
C PRO A 242 4.75 31.79 23.32
N GLU A 243 6.07 32.01 23.27
CA GLU A 243 6.70 33.29 23.58
C GLU A 243 7.19 34.01 22.32
N PRO A 244 7.24 35.36 22.30
CA PRO A 244 7.81 36.10 21.18
C PRO A 244 9.31 35.84 21.02
N MET A 245 9.71 35.36 19.84
CA MET A 245 11.13 35.23 19.47
C MET A 245 11.64 36.56 18.87
N ASP A 246 10.89 37.10 17.90
CA ASP A 246 11.15 38.39 17.26
C ASP A 246 9.81 39.07 16.88
N ARG A 247 9.82 40.07 15.98
CA ARG A 247 8.60 40.77 15.52
C ARG A 247 7.67 39.94 14.63
N GLN A 248 8.12 38.82 14.10
CA GLN A 248 7.40 38.03 13.10
C GLN A 248 6.97 36.66 13.64
N TYR A 249 7.74 36.08 14.57
CA TYR A 249 7.57 34.70 15.00
C TYR A 249 7.53 34.53 16.52
N LEU A 250 6.95 33.41 16.91
CA LEU A 250 6.97 32.88 18.28
C LEU A 250 7.84 31.61 18.35
N TYR A 251 8.16 31.21 19.58
CA TYR A 251 8.82 29.95 19.90
C TYR A 251 8.23 29.36 21.18
N LEU A 252 8.46 28.07 21.43
CA LEU A 252 8.11 27.43 22.70
C LEU A 252 9.36 27.33 23.58
N PRO A 253 9.35 27.92 24.79
CA PRO A 253 10.52 27.98 25.67
C PRO A 253 10.72 26.68 26.44
N PHE A 254 11.05 25.58 25.75
CA PHE A 254 11.27 24.28 26.41
C PHE A 254 12.42 24.32 27.44
N GLY A 255 13.39 25.23 27.26
CA GLY A 255 14.57 25.31 28.12
C GLY A 255 15.32 23.98 28.18
N GLY A 256 15.64 23.53 29.40
CA GLY A 256 16.27 22.24 29.67
C GLY A 256 15.31 21.04 29.70
N ASN A 257 13.99 21.27 29.71
CA ASN A 257 12.98 20.22 29.81
C ASN A 257 12.37 19.96 28.44
N LYS A 258 12.91 18.98 27.71
CA LYS A 258 12.42 18.62 26.38
C LYS A 258 11.22 17.69 26.50
N PRO A 259 10.04 18.07 25.98
CA PRO A 259 8.86 17.23 26.11
C PRO A 259 9.02 15.98 25.25
N CYS A 260 8.74 14.84 25.86
CA CYS A 260 8.83 13.53 25.24
C CYS A 260 7.44 12.93 25.09
N MET A 261 7.23 12.18 24.03
CA MET A 261 6.02 11.43 23.76
C MET A 261 6.39 10.02 23.37
N TRP A 262 5.50 9.07 23.64
CA TRP A 262 5.66 7.72 23.11
C TRP A 262 4.31 7.08 22.79
N LEU A 263 4.37 6.11 21.87
CA LEU A 263 3.28 5.22 21.53
C LEU A 263 3.78 3.79 21.63
N SER A 264 2.95 2.91 22.20
CA SER A 264 3.09 1.47 22.02
C SER A 264 1.90 0.98 21.23
N GLY A 265 2.14 0.10 20.28
CA GLY A 265 1.09 -0.43 19.43
C GLY A 265 1.59 -1.57 18.57
N ARG A 266 0.66 -2.21 17.87
CA ARG A 266 0.94 -3.34 17.01
C ARG A 266 0.76 -2.89 15.57
N TRP A 267 1.84 -2.93 14.79
CA TRP A 267 1.81 -2.57 13.37
C TRP A 267 2.46 -3.66 12.52
N PRO A 268 2.17 -3.71 11.21
CA PRO A 268 2.77 -4.69 10.32
C PRO A 268 4.31 -4.60 10.29
N GLU A 269 4.96 -5.76 10.34
CA GLU A 269 6.42 -5.87 10.20
C GLU A 269 6.89 -5.62 8.76
N ASP A 270 7.06 -4.35 8.41
CA ASP A 270 7.47 -3.92 7.07
C ASP A 270 8.97 -3.59 6.95
N ARG A 271 9.81 -3.88 7.97
CA ARG A 271 11.25 -3.50 7.93
C ARG A 271 12.01 -4.09 6.75
N LYS A 272 11.57 -5.24 6.22
CA LYS A 272 12.13 -5.84 5.00
C LYS A 272 12.05 -4.91 3.78
N ARG A 273 11.07 -3.99 3.75
CA ARG A 273 10.95 -2.98 2.68
C ARG A 273 11.92 -1.82 2.80
N MET A 274 12.44 -1.50 3.99
CA MET A 274 13.40 -0.40 4.13
C MET A 274 14.70 -0.64 3.34
N PHE A 275 14.93 -1.89 2.93
CA PHE A 275 16.08 -2.30 2.11
C PHE A 275 15.73 -2.54 0.64
N ILE A 276 14.48 -2.30 0.21
CA ILE A 276 14.03 -2.48 -1.18
C ILE A 276 14.08 -1.13 -1.87
N SER A 277 14.72 -1.08 -3.05
CA SER A 277 14.99 0.14 -3.83
C SER A 277 13.75 0.89 -4.35
N ASN A 278 12.54 0.36 -4.12
CA ASN A 278 11.29 1.00 -4.52
C ASN A 278 10.88 2.09 -3.54
N ILE A 279 11.01 3.35 -3.97
CA ILE A 279 10.60 4.49 -3.17
C ILE A 279 9.07 4.65 -3.30
N LEU A 280 8.34 4.34 -2.23
CA LEU A 280 6.88 4.46 -2.13
C LEU A 280 6.35 5.85 -2.50
N SER A 281 7.10 6.92 -2.20
CA SER A 281 6.70 8.30 -2.55
C SER A 281 6.59 8.55 -4.05
N LYS A 282 7.10 7.65 -4.91
CA LYS A 282 6.91 7.71 -6.37
C LYS A 282 5.60 7.06 -6.84
N MET A 283 4.92 6.30 -5.98
CA MET A 283 3.71 5.52 -6.29
C MET A 283 2.40 6.17 -5.81
N GLU A 284 2.50 7.18 -4.95
CA GLU A 284 1.37 8.06 -4.64
C GLU A 284 1.28 9.12 -5.73
N ALA A 285 0.22 9.02 -6.54
CA ALA A 285 -0.22 10.04 -7.48
C ALA A 285 -1.73 10.22 -7.30
#